data_AF-A0A1Z8NLV0-F1
#
_entry.id   AF-A0A1Z8NLV0-F1
#
_cell.length_a   1.000
_cell.length_b   1.000
_cell.length_c   1.000
_cell.angle_alpha   90.00
_cell.angle_beta   90.00
_cell.angle_gamma   90.00
#
_symmetry.space_group_name_H-M   'P 1'
#
loop_
_entity.id
_entity.type
_entity.pdbx_description
1 polymer ?
#
loop_
_entity_poly.entity_id
_entity_poly.type
_entity_poly.pdbx_seq_one_letter_code
_entity_poly.pdbx_strand_id
1 'polypeptide(L)'
;MGPLKDIKIFDLTRVLAGPHCTQILGDLGADIIKVERVENGDDTRKFAPPFMKDENGKDTDQSAYFSGTNRNKRSITLNLNSPEGQYIAKQLIAKSDILVENFKVGTLAKYG
;
A
#
# COMPACT_ATOMS: atom_id res chain seq x y z
N MET A 1 14.27 -12.85 -1.39
CA MET A 1 15.03 -13.30 -2.58
C MET A 1 14.11 -13.22 -3.78
N GLY A 2 14.60 -12.79 -4.94
CA GLY A 2 13.79 -12.63 -6.15
C GLY A 2 14.48 -11.69 -7.15
N PRO A 3 14.03 -11.63 -8.41
CA PRO A 3 14.64 -10.79 -9.44
C PRO A 3 14.58 -9.28 -9.14
N LEU A 4 13.70 -8.83 -8.23
CA LEU A 4 13.56 -7.42 -7.83
C LEU A 4 14.06 -7.13 -6.40
N LYS A 5 14.91 -8.00 -5.83
CA LYS A 5 15.33 -7.92 -4.40
C LYS A 5 15.95 -6.59 -3.95
N ASP A 6 16.52 -5.82 -4.87
CA ASP A 6 17.20 -4.55 -4.57
C ASP A 6 16.34 -3.33 -4.96
N ILE A 7 15.12 -3.55 -5.43
CA ILE A 7 14.18 -2.49 -5.85
C ILE A 7 13.29 -2.10 -4.67
N LYS A 8 13.18 -0.79 -4.43
CA LYS A 8 12.33 -0.18 -3.40
C LYS A 8 11.16 0.55 -4.04
N ILE A 9 9.96 0.30 -3.54
CA ILE A 9 8.72 0.86 -4.07
C ILE A 9 7.98 1.64 -3.00
N PHE A 10 7.64 2.89 -3.33
CA PHE A 10 6.72 3.72 -2.59
C PHE A 10 5.31 3.59 -3.19
N ASP A 11 4.45 2.82 -2.52
CA ASP A 11 3.13 2.43 -3.02
C ASP A 11 2.02 3.31 -2.41
N LEU A 12 1.53 4.27 -3.19
CA LEU A 12 0.37 5.13 -2.88
C LEU A 12 -0.95 4.55 -3.40
N THR A 13 -0.94 3.32 -3.92
CA THR A 13 -2.09 2.77 -4.63
C THR A 13 -3.18 2.29 -3.68
N ARG A 14 -4.41 2.24 -4.21
CA ARG A 14 -5.61 1.81 -3.50
C ARG A 14 -6.48 0.86 -4.33
N VAL A 15 -7.35 0.13 -3.65
CA VAL A 15 -8.38 -0.74 -4.24
C VAL A 15 -7.82 -1.99 -4.92
N LEU A 16 -7.61 -2.00 -6.24
CA LEU A 16 -7.27 -3.24 -6.95
C LEU A 16 -6.12 -3.09 -7.94
N ALA A 17 -6.28 -2.29 -8.98
CA ALA A 17 -5.34 -2.27 -10.11
C ALA A 17 -3.90 -1.96 -9.67
N GLY A 18 -3.73 -0.88 -8.90
CA GLY A 18 -2.43 -0.50 -8.35
C GLY A 18 -1.90 -1.51 -7.32
N PRO A 19 -2.68 -1.88 -6.27
CA PRO A 19 -2.23 -2.85 -5.28
C PRO A 19 -1.84 -4.21 -5.87
N HIS A 20 -2.58 -4.70 -6.86
CA HIS A 20 -2.28 -5.95 -7.55
C HIS A 20 -0.98 -5.87 -8.36
N CYS A 21 -0.74 -4.75 -9.04
CA CYS A 21 0.51 -4.49 -9.73
C CYS A 21 1.70 -4.54 -8.76
N THR A 22 1.65 -3.74 -7.68
CA THR A 22 2.75 -3.70 -6.70
C THR A 22 2.88 -5.02 -5.92
N GLN A 23 1.79 -5.74 -5.68
CA GLN A 23 1.86 -7.08 -5.09
C GLN A 23 2.69 -8.06 -5.95
N ILE A 24 2.49 -8.07 -7.27
CA ILE A 24 3.31 -8.90 -8.17
C ILE A 24 4.79 -8.52 -8.06
N LEU A 25 5.11 -7.23 -7.96
CA LEU A 25 6.49 -6.78 -7.77
C LEU A 25 7.06 -7.24 -6.42
N GLY A 26 6.24 -7.25 -5.36
CA GLY A 26 6.59 -7.79 -4.05
C GLY A 26 6.82 -9.30 -4.08
N ASP A 27 6.00 -10.05 -4.82
CA ASP A 27 6.19 -11.49 -5.06
C ASP A 27 7.52 -11.78 -5.79
N LEU A 28 7.96 -10.86 -6.65
CA LEU A 28 9.26 -10.88 -7.32
C LEU A 28 10.42 -10.36 -6.45
N GLY A 29 10.14 -10.02 -5.19
CA GLY A 29 11.13 -9.69 -4.17
C GLY A 29 11.36 -8.20 -3.91
N ALA A 30 10.59 -7.29 -4.53
CA ALA A 30 10.72 -5.86 -4.27
C ALA A 30 10.39 -5.52 -2.81
N ASP A 31 11.10 -4.53 -2.25
CA ASP A 31 10.81 -3.98 -0.93
C ASP A 31 9.77 -2.86 -1.07
N ILE A 32 8.56 -3.09 -0.55
CA ILE A 32 7.41 -2.21 -0.76
C ILE A 32 6.95 -1.59 0.54
N ILE A 33 6.89 -0.26 0.56
CA ILE A 33 6.20 0.51 1.59
C ILE A 33 4.87 0.99 1.02
N LYS A 34 3.77 0.43 1.50
CA LYS A 34 2.42 0.91 1.21
C LYS A 34 2.07 2.04 2.16
N VAL A 35 1.70 3.19 1.60
CA VAL A 35 1.28 4.37 2.36
C VAL A 35 -0.23 4.45 2.38
N GLU A 36 -0.78 4.47 3.57
CA GLU A 36 -2.23 4.46 3.80
C GLU A 36 -2.70 5.67 4.60
N ARG A 37 -4.01 5.93 4.55
CA ARG A 37 -4.63 7.01 5.35
C ARG A 37 -4.64 6.64 6.82
N VAL A 38 -4.36 7.61 7.70
CA VAL A 38 -4.21 7.42 9.16
C VAL A 38 -5.38 6.69 9.81
N GLU A 39 -6.61 7.02 9.47
CA GLU A 39 -7.79 6.42 10.13
C GLU A 39 -8.39 5.24 9.37
N ASN A 40 -8.49 5.37 8.04
CA ASN A 40 -9.30 4.45 7.23
C ASN A 40 -8.47 3.47 6.42
N GLY A 41 -7.15 3.66 6.37
CA GLY A 41 -6.27 2.90 5.50
C GLY A 41 -6.70 2.93 4.02
N ASP A 42 -6.36 1.85 3.31
CA ASP A 42 -6.96 1.46 2.04
C ASP A 42 -8.44 1.08 2.23
N ASP A 43 -9.30 1.52 1.30
CA ASP A 43 -10.74 1.25 1.32
C ASP A 43 -11.05 -0.27 1.39
N THR A 44 -10.19 -1.10 0.79
CA THR A 44 -10.35 -2.55 0.78
C THR A 44 -10.19 -3.22 2.13
N ARG A 45 -9.60 -2.55 3.14
CA ARG A 45 -9.59 -3.06 4.52
C ARG A 45 -11.00 -3.26 5.08
N LYS A 46 -11.97 -2.50 4.57
CA LYS A 46 -13.38 -2.56 4.98
C LYS A 46 -14.28 -3.28 3.97
N PHE A 47 -13.74 -3.72 2.83
CA PHE A 47 -14.51 -4.45 1.81
C PHE A 47 -14.60 -5.91 2.23
N ALA A 48 -15.51 -6.17 3.16
CA ALA A 48 -15.81 -7.47 3.74
C ALA A 48 -17.31 -7.52 4.10
N PRO A 49 -17.93 -8.71 4.20
CA PRO A 49 -17.35 -10.06 4.14
C PRO A 49 -16.88 -10.50 2.72
N PRO A 50 -16.01 -11.53 2.62
CA PRO A 50 -15.47 -12.34 3.72
C PRO A 50 -14.26 -11.70 4.43
N PHE A 51 -14.14 -11.97 5.73
CA PHE A 51 -12.92 -11.72 6.50
C PHE A 51 -12.01 -12.95 6.43
N MET A 52 -10.70 -12.76 6.63
CA MET A 52 -9.75 -13.86 6.81
C MET A 52 -10.14 -14.69 8.02
N LYS A 53 -9.96 -16.01 7.94
CA LYS A 53 -10.22 -16.91 9.06
C LYS A 53 -8.98 -17.05 9.96
N ASP A 54 -9.20 -17.13 11.26
CA ASP A 54 -8.16 -17.53 12.22
C ASP A 54 -7.94 -19.06 12.21
N GLU A 55 -7.02 -19.54 13.04
CA GLU A 55 -6.69 -20.97 13.18
C GLU A 55 -7.87 -21.86 13.63
N ASN A 56 -8.91 -21.26 14.22
CA ASN A 56 -10.12 -21.93 14.68
C ASN A 56 -11.29 -21.79 13.69
N GLY A 57 -11.07 -21.19 12.51
CA GLY A 57 -12.08 -20.97 11.48
C GLY A 57 -13.04 -19.80 11.74
N LYS A 58 -12.75 -18.94 12.72
CA LYS A 58 -13.56 -17.73 13.02
C LYS A 58 -13.09 -16.55 12.17
N ASP A 59 -14.02 -15.62 11.88
CA ASP A 59 -13.66 -14.38 11.19
C ASP A 59 -12.72 -13.52 12.04
N THR A 60 -11.65 -13.03 11.40
CA THR A 60 -10.78 -11.97 11.92
C THR A 60 -11.32 -10.59 11.55
N ASP A 61 -10.58 -9.53 11.86
CA ASP A 61 -10.85 -8.16 11.39
C ASP A 61 -10.20 -7.84 10.02
N GLN A 62 -9.47 -8.78 9.43
CA GLN A 62 -8.76 -8.58 8.18
C GLN A 62 -9.65 -8.92 6.99
N SER A 63 -9.96 -7.95 6.13
CA SER A 63 -10.66 -8.22 4.87
C SER A 63 -9.85 -9.18 3.99
N ALA A 64 -10.50 -10.24 3.50
CA ALA A 64 -9.88 -11.15 2.54
C ALA A 64 -9.51 -10.45 1.23
N TYR A 65 -10.25 -9.38 0.86
CA TYR A 65 -9.92 -8.55 -0.29
C TYR A 65 -8.56 -7.89 -0.10
N PHE A 66 -8.38 -7.17 1.01
CA PHE A 66 -7.13 -6.47 1.30
C PHE A 66 -5.95 -7.45 1.34
N SER A 67 -6.12 -8.58 2.04
CA SER A 67 -5.10 -9.63 2.15
C SER A 67 -4.73 -10.25 0.79
N GLY A 68 -5.69 -10.40 -0.12
CA GLY A 68 -5.46 -10.97 -1.45
C GLY A 68 -4.69 -10.08 -2.42
N THR A 69 -4.58 -8.77 -2.15
CA THR A 69 -3.97 -7.78 -3.05
C THR A 69 -2.84 -6.95 -2.43
N ASN A 70 -2.46 -7.22 -1.16
CA ASN A 70 -1.42 -6.46 -0.45
C ASN A 70 -0.39 -7.32 0.28
N ARG A 71 -0.22 -8.62 -0.05
CA ARG A 71 0.89 -9.42 0.51
C ARG A 71 2.25 -8.86 0.06
N ASN A 72 3.31 -9.20 0.80
CA ASN A 72 4.70 -8.76 0.54
C ASN A 72 4.90 -7.23 0.61
N LYS A 73 4.05 -6.51 1.35
CA LYS A 73 4.17 -5.07 1.58
C LYS A 73 4.24 -4.77 3.07
N ARG A 74 5.04 -3.76 3.44
CA ARG A 74 5.02 -3.14 4.76
C ARG A 74 4.09 -1.93 4.70
N SER A 75 3.19 -1.79 5.67
CA SER A 75 2.24 -0.68 5.70
C SER A 75 2.69 0.39 6.68
N ILE A 76 2.58 1.66 6.28
CA ILE A 76 2.65 2.82 7.16
C ILE A 76 1.43 3.71 6.90
N THR A 77 1.03 4.46 7.91
CA THR A 77 0.06 5.54 7.73
C THR A 77 0.76 6.88 7.58
N LEU A 78 0.28 7.72 6.66
CA LEU A 78 0.82 9.06 6.43
C LEU A 78 -0.26 10.03 5.97
N ASN A 79 -0.31 11.23 6.56
CA ASN A 79 -1.23 12.27 6.14
C ASN A 79 -0.58 13.22 5.12
N LEU A 80 -0.79 12.96 3.83
CA LEU A 80 -0.24 13.79 2.74
C LEU A 80 -0.85 15.20 2.63
N ASN A 81 -1.90 15.51 3.39
CA ASN A 81 -2.44 16.87 3.47
C ASN A 81 -1.64 17.76 4.45
N SER A 82 -0.77 17.18 5.28
CA SER A 82 0.04 17.93 6.24
C SER A 82 1.44 18.21 5.67
N PRO A 83 2.04 19.40 5.93
CA PRO A 83 3.42 19.69 5.54
C PRO A 83 4.42 18.64 6.07
N GLU A 84 4.21 18.15 7.28
CA GLU A 84 5.06 17.13 7.92
C GLU A 84 4.94 15.80 7.18
N GLY A 85 3.71 15.39 6.83
CA GLY A 85 3.47 14.19 6.05
C GLY A 85 4.06 14.26 4.64
N GLN A 86 3.98 15.42 3.99
CA GLN A 86 4.61 15.67 2.69
C GLN A 86 6.13 15.62 2.79
N TYR A 87 6.72 16.20 3.85
CA TYR A 87 8.15 16.14 4.10
C TYR A 87 8.62 14.68 4.26
N ILE A 88 7.95 13.90 5.11
CA ILE A 88 8.27 12.48 5.31
C ILE A 88 8.10 11.69 4.01
N ALA A 89 7.03 11.91 3.25
CA ALA A 89 6.80 11.25 1.98
C ALA A 89 7.96 11.52 1.01
N LYS A 90 8.38 12.79 0.86
CA LYS A 90 9.52 13.17 0.01
C LYS A 90 10.82 12.50 0.44
N GLN A 91 11.07 12.37 1.74
CA GLN A 91 12.26 11.65 2.25
C GLN A 91 12.24 10.15 1.93
N LEU A 92 11.06 9.51 1.98
CA LEU A 92 10.89 8.10 1.63
C LEU A 92 10.97 7.88 0.12
N ILE A 93 10.33 8.75 -0.67
CA ILE A 93 10.36 8.74 -2.13
C ILE A 93 11.81 8.91 -2.63
N ALA A 94 12.58 9.83 -2.04
CA ALA A 94 14.00 10.03 -2.40
C ALA A 94 14.89 8.80 -2.15
N LYS A 95 14.42 7.81 -1.39
CA LYS A 95 15.10 6.53 -1.11
C LYS A 95 14.49 5.34 -1.86
N SER A 96 13.45 5.60 -2.66
CA SER A 96 12.71 4.58 -3.42
C SER A 96 13.10 4.69 -4.90
N ASP A 97 13.10 3.56 -5.60
CA ASP A 97 13.39 3.52 -7.03
C ASP A 97 12.14 3.81 -7.86
N ILE A 98 10.97 3.45 -7.33
CA ILE A 98 9.67 3.55 -8.03
C ILE A 98 8.62 4.14 -7.09
N LEU A 99 7.84 5.11 -7.59
CA LEU A 99 6.57 5.52 -6.99
C LEU A 99 5.42 4.98 -7.84
N VAL A 100 4.41 4.40 -7.20
CA VAL A 100 3.19 3.94 -7.88
C VAL A 100 1.97 4.58 -7.23
N GLU A 101 1.08 5.15 -8.05
CA GLU A 101 -0.17 5.78 -7.60
C GLU A 101 -1.31 5.46 -8.59
N ASN A 102 -2.55 5.50 -8.12
CA ASN A 102 -3.74 5.35 -8.96
C ASN A 102 -4.87 6.29 -8.53
N PHE A 103 -4.50 7.49 -8.09
CA PHE A 103 -5.46 8.53 -7.74
C PHE A 103 -6.13 9.11 -9.00
N LYS A 104 -7.18 9.91 -8.79
CA LYS A 104 -7.72 10.72 -9.87
C LYS A 104 -6.64 11.68 -10.35
N VAL A 105 -6.56 11.88 -11.67
CA VAL A 105 -5.61 12.80 -12.30
C VAL A 105 -5.51 14.13 -11.55
N GLY A 106 -4.27 14.58 -11.30
CA GLY A 106 -3.98 15.83 -10.59
C GLY A 106 -4.13 15.76 -9.07
N THR A 107 -4.55 14.63 -8.49
CA THR A 107 -4.66 14.50 -7.02
C THR A 107 -3.29 14.50 -6.36
N LEU A 108 -2.32 13.72 -6.87
CA LEU A 108 -0.99 13.66 -6.28
C LEU A 108 -0.28 15.02 -6.32
N ALA A 109 -0.42 15.76 -7.43
CA ALA A 109 0.15 17.09 -7.58
C ALA A 109 -0.34 18.11 -6.52
N LYS A 110 -1.55 17.91 -5.96
CA LYS A 110 -2.06 18.77 -4.87
C LYS A 110 -1.34 18.55 -3.54
N TYR A 111 -0.62 17.44 -3.39
CA TYR A 111 0.20 17.14 -2.21
C TYR A 111 1.64 17.69 -2.31
N GLY A 112 1.96 18.40 -3.41
CA GLY A 112 3.27 19.00 -3.67
C GLY A 112 4.32 17.98 -4.03
#